data_AF-A0A2T2TUE5-F1
#
_entry.id   AF-A0A2T2TUE5-F1
#
_cell.length_a   1.000
_cell.length_b   1.000
_cell.length_c   1.000
_cell.angle_alpha   90.00
_cell.angle_beta   90.00
_cell.angle_gamma   90.00
#
_symmetry.space_group_name_H-M   'P 1'
#
loop_
_entity.id
_entity.type
_entity.pdbx_description
1 polymer ?
#
loop_
_entity_poly.entity_id
_entity_poly.type
_entity_poly.pdbx_seq_one_letter_code
_entity_poly.pdbx_strand_id
1 'polypeptide(L)' 'DAEVCVGRGSFSDYLAEAPQADLSVFGMLPEPDFDFCRRMVESTRSTCLFVRDSGRESALA' A
#
# COMPACT_ATOMS: atom_id res chain seq x y z
N ASP A 1 -12.46 -15.64 7.17
CA ASP A 1 -13.25 -14.82 6.24
C ASP A 1 -12.37 -13.76 5.63
N ALA A 2 -12.50 -13.51 4.33
CA ALA A 2 -11.78 -12.46 3.62
C ALA A 2 -12.80 -11.51 2.99
N GLU A 3 -12.56 -10.21 3.12
CA GLU A 3 -13.41 -9.16 2.57
C GLU A 3 -12.66 -8.43 1.45
N VAL A 4 -13.36 -8.10 0.36
CA VAL A 4 -12.82 -7.33 -0.74
C VAL A 4 -13.59 -6.02 -0.85
N CYS A 5 -12.87 -4.91 -0.73
CA CYS A 5 -13.43 -3.56 -0.81
C CYS A 5 -12.79 -2.79 -1.96
N VAL A 6 -13.58 -1.95 -2.63
CA VAL A 6 -13.11 -1.04 -3.68
C VAL A 6 -13.41 0.40 -3.27
N GLY A 7 -12.36 1.18 -3.02
CA GLY A 7 -12.46 2.62 -2.76
C GLY A 7 -12.77 3.42 -4.04
N ARG A 8 -13.46 4.55 -3.89
CA ARG A 8 -13.74 5.51 -4.98
C ARG A 8 -13.03 6.84 -4.70
N GLY A 9 -12.80 7.63 -5.73
CA GLY A 9 -12.09 8.91 -5.63
C GLY A 9 -10.59 8.75 -5.85
N SER A 10 -9.80 9.76 -5.45
CA SER A 10 -8.34 9.64 -5.53
C SER A 10 -7.82 8.73 -4.43
N PHE A 11 -6.66 8.12 -4.67
CA PHE A 11 -6.01 7.27 -3.67
C PHE A 11 -5.72 8.05 -2.36
N SER A 12 -5.31 9.31 -2.47
CA SER A 12 -5.04 10.16 -1.31
C SER A 12 -6.28 10.47 -0.49
N ASP A 13 -7.44 10.67 -1.15
CA ASP A 13 -8.70 10.91 -0.44
C ASP A 13 -9.15 9.64 0.30
N TYR A 14 -9.07 8.49 -0.38
CA TYR A 14 -9.50 7.21 0.18
C TYR A 14 -8.64 6.76 1.37
N LEU A 15 -7.34 7.09 1.42
CA LEU A 15 -6.46 6.71 2.52
C LEU A 15 -6.98 7.15 3.90
N ALA A 16 -7.71 8.27 3.98
CA ALA A 16 -8.30 8.74 5.22
C ALA A 16 -9.54 7.94 5.66
N GLU A 17 -10.22 7.30 4.71
CA GLU A 17 -11.44 6.51 4.91
C GLU A 17 -11.16 5.00 4.96
N ALA A 18 -9.96 4.60 4.54
CA ALA A 18 -9.56 3.20 4.48
C ALA A 18 -9.64 2.55 5.88
N PRO A 19 -10.09 1.29 5.97
CA PRO A 19 -10.09 0.56 7.22
C PRO A 19 -8.70 0.50 7.86
N GLN A 20 -8.65 0.61 9.19
CA GLN A 20 -7.41 0.42 9.92
C GLN A 20 -6.92 -1.03 9.78
N ALA A 21 -5.62 -1.18 9.54
CA ALA A 21 -4.97 -2.46 9.37
C ALA A 21 -3.69 -2.53 10.22
N ASP A 22 -3.35 -3.70 10.76
CA ASP A 22 -2.08 -3.89 11.45
C ASP A 22 -0.87 -3.77 10.50
N LEU A 23 -1.08 -4.20 9.24
CA LEU A 23 -0.11 -4.19 8.17
C LEU A 23 -0.75 -3.70 6.85
N SER A 24 -0.18 -2.64 6.28
CA SER A 24 -0.48 -2.17 4.93
C SER A 24 0.63 -2.59 3.97
N VAL A 25 0.26 -3.16 2.82
CA VAL A 25 1.21 -3.61 1.78
C VAL A 25 1.07 -2.72 0.56
N PHE A 26 2.17 -2.10 0.14
CA PHE A 26 2.22 -1.21 -1.02
C PHE A 26 3.30 -1.67 -2.00
N GLY A 27 3.09 -1.38 -3.29
CA GLY A 27 4.14 -1.53 -4.30
C GLY A 27 5.19 -0.43 -4.19
N MET A 28 6.45 -0.76 -4.47
CA MET A 28 7.56 0.19 -4.55
C MET A 28 7.98 0.38 -6.01
N LEU A 29 8.18 1.63 -6.41
CA LEU A 29 8.70 1.99 -7.73
C LEU A 29 10.16 1.52 -7.91
N PRO A 30 10.67 1.40 -9.15
CA PRO A 30 12.07 1.02 -9.40
C PRO A 30 13.09 1.98 -8.75
N GLU A 31 12.79 3.27 -8.77
CA GLU A 31 13.48 4.28 -7.96
C GLU A 31 12.60 4.57 -6.74
N PRO A 32 13.08 4.33 -5.50
CA PRO A 32 12.27 4.53 -4.31
C PRO A 32 11.87 6.00 -4.08
N ASP A 33 10.57 6.26 -3.95
CA ASP A 33 10.03 7.53 -3.46
C ASP A 33 9.84 7.44 -1.94
N PHE A 34 10.84 7.91 -1.19
CA PHE A 34 10.80 7.89 0.28
C PHE A 34 9.76 8.84 0.88
N ASP A 35 9.39 9.91 0.18
CA ASP A 35 8.33 10.81 0.63
C ASP A 35 6.96 10.14 0.52
N PHE A 36 6.73 9.35 -0.53
CA PHE A 36 5.58 8.46 -0.60
C PHE A 36 5.57 7.48 0.58
N CYS A 37 6.68 6.79 0.85
CA CYS A 37 6.75 5.82 1.95
C CYS A 37 6.38 6.45 3.29
N ARG A 38 7.00 7.60 3.61
CA ARG A 38 6.73 8.33 4.85
C ARG A 38 5.27 8.78 4.94
N ARG A 39 4.72 9.33 3.85
CA ARG A 39 3.32 9.77 3.79
C ARG A 39 2.35 8.61 4.00
N MET A 40 2.64 7.41 3.49
CA MET A 40 1.77 6.24 3.73
C MET A 40 1.78 5.84 5.20
N VAL A 41 2.94 5.78 5.84
CA VAL A 41 3.04 5.49 7.28
C VAL A 41 2.26 6.52 8.11
N GLU A 42 2.42 7.81 7.79
CA GLU A 42 1.72 8.89 8.49
C GLU A 42 0.19 8.85 8.27
N SER A 43 -0.26 8.53 7.05
CA SER A 43 -1.67 8.55 6.68
C SER A 43 -2.43 7.32 7.18
N THR A 44 -1.84 6.12 7.08
CA THR A 44 -2.47 4.88 7.56
C THR A 44 -2.34 4.72 9.06
N ARG A 45 -1.29 5.30 9.66
CA ARG A 45 -0.91 5.13 11.08
C ARG A 45 -0.65 3.68 11.46
N SER A 46 -0.15 2.91 10.49
CA SER A 46 0.08 1.47 10.60
C SER A 46 1.47 1.07 10.14
N THR A 47 1.85 -0.19 10.41
CA THR A 47 3.05 -0.78 9.81
C THR A 47 2.87 -0.85 8.30
N CYS A 48 3.86 -0.36 7.53
CA CYS A 48 3.84 -0.39 6.08
C CYS A 48 4.97 -1.26 5.54
N LEU A 49 4.62 -2.22 4.68
CA LEU A 49 5.56 -3.03 3.91
C LEU A 49 5.54 -2.57 2.45
N PHE A 50 6.69 -2.17 1.93
CA PHE A 50 6.85 -1.73 0.55
C PHE A 50 7.57 -2.83 -0.24
N VAL A 51 6.88 -3.41 -1.21
CA VAL A 51 7.34 -4.60 -1.93
C VAL A 51 7.72 -4.24 -3.35
N ARG A 52 8.84 -4.78 -3.80
CA ARG A 52 9.30 -4.70 -5.19
C ARG A 52 9.59 -6.11 -5.69
N ASP A 53 9.07 -6.42 -6.87
CA ASP A 53 9.40 -7.63 -7.62
C ASP A 53 10.86 -7.58 -8.12
N SER A 54 11.56 -8.72 -8.11
CA SER A 54 12.89 -8.86 -8.71
C SER A 54 12.87 -8.83 -10.25
N GLY A 55 11.68 -8.87 -10.85
CA GLY A 55 11.41 -9.02 -12.28
C GLY A 55 11.38 -10.47 -12.76
N ARG A 56 11.43 -11.43 -11.82
CA ARG A 56 11.50 -12.87 -12.11
C ARG A 56 10.45 -13.68 -11.37
N GLU A 57 9.70 -13.06 -10.46
CA GLU A 57 8.63 -13.73 -9.73
C GLU A 57 7.37 -13.88 -10.58
N SER A 58 6.58 -14.92 -10.27
CA SER A 58 5.21 -15.05 -10.73
C SER A 58 4.31 -15.08 -9.50
N ALA A 59 3.51 -14.03 -9.31
CA ALA A 59 2.56 -13.94 -8.20
C ALA A 59 1.36 -14.90 -8.34
N LEU A 60 1.20 -15.55 -9.50
CA LEU A 60 0.06 -16.39 -9.87
C LEU A 60 0.45 -17.82 -10.27
N ALA A 61 1.73 -18.19 -10.21
CA ALA A 61 2.21 -19.50 -10.66
C ALA A 61 2.06 -20.58 -9.59
#